data_AF-A0A957R262-F1
#
_entry.id   AF-A0A957R262-F1
#
_cell.length_a   1.000
_cell.length_b   1.000
_cell.length_c   1.000
_cell.angle_alpha   90.00
_cell.angle_beta   90.00
_cell.angle_gamma   90.00
#
_symmetry.space_group_name_H-M   'P 1'
#
loop_
_entity.id
_entity.type
_entity.pdbx_description
1 polymer ?
#
loop_
_entity_poly.entity_id
_entity_poly.type
_entity_poly.pdbx_seq_one_letter_code
_entity_poly.pdbx_strand_id
1 'polypeptide(L)'
;MQETKQRRRSNSNRPNLKIAELNEMKLTELREAAKEMGVTGFSTMKKQELINGMMDASARSQGLEYRGGVLEIVDDDKQMMGFLRAENYLPGPGDIYVSSSQIRRLGLRNGDMVSGQVRVPKENEKYHSLLRVEMVNGMDPDLAKKRPTFSSLTPIFPDQKLKLETEQHIMSTRLLDLVAPIGRGQRGLLVSPPKAGKTTLLKEIADGIALNYPEIHLMVALIGERPEEVTDMQRSIR
;
A
#
# COMPACT_ATOMS: atom_id res chain seq x y z
N MET A 1 45.83 14.26 -30.91
CA MET A 1 44.76 15.06 -30.27
C MET A 1 43.61 15.16 -31.26
N GLN A 2 42.36 15.04 -30.79
CA GLN A 2 41.10 15.01 -31.57
C GLN A 2 40.63 13.62 -32.02
N GLU A 3 40.12 12.80 -31.10
CA GLU A 3 39.16 11.74 -31.48
C GLU A 3 38.20 11.29 -30.36
N THR A 4 38.33 11.79 -29.14
CA THR A 4 37.59 11.26 -27.97
C THR A 4 36.38 12.09 -27.53
N LYS A 5 35.82 12.99 -28.36
CA LYS A 5 34.79 13.95 -27.93
C LYS A 5 33.36 13.75 -28.46
N GLN A 6 33.03 12.63 -29.11
CA GLN A 6 31.73 12.49 -29.79
C GLN A 6 30.76 11.39 -29.28
N ARG A 7 30.98 10.79 -28.10
CA ARG A 7 30.08 9.73 -27.56
C ARG A 7 29.24 10.11 -26.32
N ARG A 8 29.04 11.40 -26.01
CA ARG A 8 28.28 11.85 -24.81
C ARG A 8 27.03 12.68 -25.09
N ARG A 9 26.32 12.45 -26.20
CA ARG A 9 25.05 13.13 -26.49
C ARG A 9 24.02 12.19 -27.13
N SER A 10 23.39 11.35 -26.32
CA SER A 10 22.06 10.77 -26.62
C SER A 10 21.55 9.93 -25.43
N ASN A 11 20.88 10.56 -24.46
CA ASN A 11 19.83 9.91 -23.65
C ASN A 11 19.10 10.86 -22.69
N SER A 12 18.90 12.14 -23.06
CA SER A 12 18.19 13.11 -22.21
C SER A 12 16.68 13.14 -22.44
N ASN A 13 16.07 12.12 -23.06
CA ASN A 13 14.66 12.16 -23.41
C ASN A 13 13.92 10.85 -23.13
N ARG A 14 14.18 10.23 -21.97
CA ARG A 14 13.23 9.26 -21.42
C ARG A 14 12.11 10.05 -20.74
N PRO A 15 10.84 9.88 -21.12
CA PRO A 15 9.74 10.63 -20.53
C PRO A 15 9.77 10.42 -19.01
N ASN A 16 9.67 11.51 -18.27
CA ASN A 16 9.46 11.49 -16.83
C ASN A 16 8.01 11.04 -16.60
N LEU A 17 7.76 9.74 -16.84
CA LEU A 17 6.43 9.14 -16.79
C LEU A 17 5.89 9.31 -15.38
N LYS A 18 4.78 10.04 -15.26
CA LYS A 18 4.09 10.20 -13.99
C LYS A 18 3.22 9.00 -13.74
N ILE A 19 3.08 8.59 -12.47
CA ILE A 19 2.22 7.46 -12.12
C ILE A 19 0.76 7.72 -12.50
N ALA A 20 0.31 8.97 -12.46
CA ALA A 20 -1.02 9.36 -12.94
C ALA A 20 -1.27 8.92 -14.39
N GLU A 21 -0.31 9.16 -15.29
CA GLU A 21 -0.40 8.79 -16.71
C GLU A 21 -0.42 7.26 -16.88
N LEU A 22 0.42 6.54 -16.13
CA LEU A 22 0.46 5.08 -16.14
C LEU A 22 -0.85 4.44 -15.63
N ASN A 23 -1.51 5.07 -14.65
CA ASN A 23 -2.80 4.59 -14.14
C ASN A 23 -3.92 4.74 -15.16
N GLU A 24 -3.85 5.71 -16.07
CA GLU A 24 -4.86 5.92 -17.12
C GLU A 24 -4.67 5.00 -18.34
N MET A 25 -3.44 4.53 -18.57
CA MET A 25 -3.12 3.63 -19.68
C MET A 25 -3.84 2.27 -19.59
N LYS A 26 -4.09 1.68 -20.77
CA LYS A 26 -4.62 0.32 -20.87
C LYS A 26 -3.55 -0.70 -20.49
N LEU A 27 -3.98 -1.86 -19.99
CA LEU A 27 -3.05 -2.93 -19.58
C LEU A 27 -2.16 -3.41 -20.75
N THR A 28 -2.67 -3.37 -21.97
CA THR A 28 -1.90 -3.71 -23.19
C THR A 28 -0.76 -2.72 -23.43
N GLU A 29 -1.05 -1.42 -23.37
CA GLU A 29 -0.07 -0.34 -23.55
C GLU A 29 0.98 -0.36 -22.43
N LEU A 30 0.55 -0.60 -21.18
CA LEU A 30 1.46 -0.73 -20.04
C LEU A 30 2.44 -1.90 -20.21
N ARG A 31 1.98 -3.03 -20.76
CA ARG A 31 2.84 -4.20 -21.01
C ARG A 31 3.85 -3.93 -22.13
N GLU A 32 3.45 -3.21 -23.17
CA GLU A 32 4.36 -2.78 -24.23
C GLU A 32 5.43 -1.83 -23.70
N ALA A 33 5.03 -0.81 -22.96
CA ALA A 33 5.96 0.13 -22.32
C ALA A 33 6.90 -0.59 -21.31
N ALA A 34 6.38 -1.52 -20.52
CA ALA A 34 7.19 -2.31 -19.59
C ALA A 34 8.24 -3.19 -20.30
N LYS A 35 7.89 -3.75 -21.47
CA LYS A 35 8.81 -4.51 -22.31
C LYS A 35 9.95 -3.63 -22.83
N GLU A 36 9.64 -2.42 -23.30
CA GLU A 36 10.64 -1.46 -23.76
C GLU A 36 11.59 -1.00 -22.63
N MET A 37 11.06 -0.91 -21.41
CA MET A 37 11.83 -0.58 -20.21
C MET A 37 12.63 -1.76 -19.64
N GLY A 38 12.46 -2.97 -20.18
CA GLY A 38 13.17 -4.17 -19.73
C GLY A 38 12.70 -4.73 -18.39
N VAL A 39 11.46 -4.47 -17.99
CA VAL A 39 10.86 -5.04 -16.77
C VAL A 39 10.67 -6.54 -16.96
N THR A 40 11.20 -7.36 -16.05
CA THR A 40 11.05 -8.83 -16.12
C THR A 40 9.70 -9.27 -15.56
N GLY A 41 9.09 -10.34 -16.12
CA GLY A 41 7.82 -10.88 -15.63
C GLY A 41 6.57 -10.03 -15.92
N PHE A 42 6.69 -8.99 -16.76
CA PHE A 42 5.61 -8.03 -17.08
C PHE A 42 4.30 -8.66 -17.61
N SER A 43 4.36 -9.86 -18.20
CA SER A 43 3.20 -10.53 -18.78
C SER A 43 2.19 -11.02 -17.73
N THR A 44 2.67 -11.52 -16.58
CA THR A 44 1.83 -12.11 -15.52
C THR A 44 1.47 -11.14 -14.40
N MET A 45 2.14 -9.98 -14.33
CA MET A 45 1.91 -8.98 -13.29
C MET A 45 0.51 -8.35 -13.38
N LYS A 46 -0.07 -8.06 -12.21
CA LYS A 46 -1.27 -7.22 -12.12
C LYS A 46 -0.91 -5.77 -12.48
N LYS A 47 -1.91 -4.95 -12.85
CA LYS A 47 -1.70 -3.56 -13.28
C LYS A 47 -0.84 -2.75 -12.29
N GLN A 48 -1.13 -2.83 -10.99
CA GLN A 48 -0.38 -2.09 -9.96
C GLN A 48 1.07 -2.58 -9.79
N GLU A 49 1.30 -3.88 -9.80
CA GLU A 49 2.66 -4.46 -9.75
C GLU A 49 3.48 -4.06 -10.97
N LEU A 50 2.84 -4.04 -12.15
CA LEU A 50 3.47 -3.63 -13.40
C LEU A 50 3.90 -2.16 -13.36
N ILE A 51 3.01 -1.27 -12.87
CA ILE A 51 3.31 0.16 -12.70
C ILE A 51 4.48 0.34 -11.72
N ASN A 52 4.47 -0.35 -10.58
CA ASN A 52 5.56 -0.28 -9.61
C ASN A 52 6.89 -0.77 -10.21
N GLY A 53 6.87 -1.85 -10.98
CA GLY A 53 8.05 -2.37 -11.67
C GLY A 53 8.61 -1.41 -12.72
N MET A 54 7.73 -0.72 -13.46
CA MET A 54 8.13 0.34 -14.41
C MET A 54 8.74 1.54 -13.67
N MET A 55 8.15 1.96 -12.56
CA MET A 55 8.66 3.07 -11.75
C MET A 55 10.04 2.76 -11.16
N ASP A 56 10.24 1.53 -10.69
CA ASP A 56 11.55 1.06 -10.21
C ASP A 56 12.58 1.03 -11.35
N ALA A 57 12.23 0.50 -12.53
CA ALA A 57 13.11 0.53 -13.71
C ALA A 57 13.49 1.96 -14.14
N SER A 58 12.52 2.89 -14.08
CA SER A 58 12.75 4.31 -14.35
C SER A 58 13.69 4.95 -13.33
N ALA A 59 13.44 4.73 -12.03
CA ALA A 59 14.26 5.25 -10.94
C ALA A 59 15.71 4.72 -11.02
N ARG A 60 15.88 3.41 -11.27
CA ARG A 60 17.20 2.78 -11.40
C ARG A 60 18.02 3.37 -12.53
N SER A 61 17.38 3.78 -13.63
CA SER A 61 18.08 4.44 -14.73
C SER A 61 18.69 5.80 -14.34
N GLN A 62 18.23 6.40 -13.25
CA GLN A 62 18.73 7.65 -12.66
C GLN A 62 19.62 7.40 -11.42
N GLY A 63 19.95 6.14 -11.12
CA GLY A 63 20.69 5.76 -9.90
C GLY A 63 19.87 5.92 -8.61
N LEU A 64 18.55 5.94 -8.72
CA LEU A 64 17.59 6.02 -7.63
C LEU A 64 16.84 4.70 -7.50
N GLU A 65 16.07 4.56 -6.42
CA GLU A 65 15.19 3.43 -6.18
C GLU A 65 13.74 3.92 -6.07
N TYR A 66 12.78 3.06 -6.40
CA TYR A 66 11.38 3.33 -6.12
C TYR A 66 10.91 2.45 -4.96
N ARG A 67 10.58 3.07 -3.83
CA ARG A 67 10.12 2.37 -2.62
C ARG A 67 8.97 3.11 -1.95
N GLY A 68 8.33 2.47 -0.99
CA GLY A 68 7.29 3.08 -0.18
C GLY A 68 7.12 2.38 1.16
N GLY A 69 6.21 2.91 1.97
CA GLY A 69 5.87 2.38 3.27
C GLY A 69 4.83 3.25 3.95
N VAL A 70 4.39 2.83 5.12
CA VAL A 70 3.44 3.63 5.91
C VAL A 70 4.19 4.63 6.76
N LEU A 71 3.79 5.90 6.63
CA LEU A 71 4.42 7.01 7.31
C LEU A 71 4.12 6.97 8.82
N GLU A 72 5.20 6.96 9.58
CA GLU A 72 5.21 7.28 11.00
C GLU A 72 6.00 8.59 11.19
N ILE A 73 5.31 9.62 11.66
CA ILE A 73 5.87 10.91 12.07
C ILE A 73 6.23 10.80 13.54
N VAL A 74 7.52 10.96 13.81
CA VAL A 74 8.08 11.10 15.14
C VAL A 74 8.26 12.60 15.37
N ASP A 75 7.45 13.13 16.29
CA ASP A 75 7.55 14.51 16.74
C ASP A 75 8.28 14.51 18.09
N ASP A 76 9.59 14.74 18.04
CA ASP A 76 10.39 15.03 19.23
C ASP A 76 10.49 16.56 19.38
N ASP A 77 10.59 17.07 20.60
CA ASP A 77 10.46 18.49 21.00
C ASP A 77 11.36 19.47 20.20
N LYS A 78 12.31 18.95 19.42
CA LYS A 78 13.29 19.70 18.63
C LYS A 78 13.05 19.62 17.12
N GLN A 79 12.56 18.50 16.58
CA GLN A 79 12.42 18.28 15.13
C GLN A 79 11.36 17.22 14.80
N MET A 80 10.33 17.64 14.06
CA MET A 80 9.39 16.71 13.42
C MET A 80 10.09 15.96 12.28
N MET A 81 10.13 14.63 12.32
CA MET A 81 10.67 13.80 11.24
C MET A 81 9.76 12.62 10.95
N GLY A 82 9.89 12.02 9.77
CA GLY A 82 9.08 10.87 9.38
C GLY A 82 9.93 9.69 8.94
N PHE A 83 9.38 8.50 9.13
CA PHE A 83 9.92 7.25 8.62
C PHE A 83 8.80 6.49 7.90
N LEU A 84 9.05 6.07 6.66
CA LEU A 84 8.17 5.11 6.00
C LEU A 84 8.55 3.71 6.48
N ARG A 85 7.67 3.07 7.25
CA ARG A 85 7.82 1.71 7.72
C ARG A 85 7.53 0.74 6.58
N ALA A 86 8.56 -0.02 6.18
CA ALA A 86 8.47 -0.95 5.06
C ALA A 86 8.08 -2.37 5.49
N GLU A 87 8.45 -2.79 6.71
CA GLU A 87 8.28 -4.16 7.19
C GLU A 87 7.37 -4.20 8.43
N ASN A 88 6.18 -4.81 8.30
CA ASN A 88 5.22 -5.04 9.40
C ASN A 88 4.91 -3.81 10.28
N TYR A 89 5.05 -2.59 9.74
CA TYR A 89 4.89 -1.33 10.47
C TYR A 89 5.86 -1.13 11.64
N LEU A 90 6.93 -1.93 11.72
CA LEU A 90 7.93 -1.85 12.79
C LEU A 90 9.16 -1.05 12.33
N PRO A 91 9.86 -0.38 13.26
CA PRO A 91 11.13 0.25 12.95
C PRO A 91 12.16 -0.76 12.44
N GLY A 92 12.73 -0.49 11.27
CA GLY A 92 13.67 -1.39 10.61
C GLY A 92 14.80 -0.67 9.89
N PRO A 93 15.89 -1.39 9.52
CA PRO A 93 16.97 -0.82 8.73
C PRO A 93 16.52 -0.43 7.30
N GLY A 94 15.42 -1.00 6.83
CA GLY A 94 14.80 -0.68 5.53
C GLY A 94 13.98 0.61 5.51
N ASP A 95 13.83 1.29 6.65
CA ASP A 95 12.98 2.49 6.73
C ASP A 95 13.52 3.65 5.90
N ILE A 96 12.58 4.45 5.40
CA ILE A 96 12.89 5.59 4.53
C ILE A 96 12.61 6.87 5.30
N TYR A 97 13.65 7.68 5.49
CA TYR A 97 13.55 8.99 6.10
C TYR A 97 12.76 9.97 5.23
N VAL A 98 11.84 10.69 5.88
CA VAL A 98 11.02 11.76 5.31
C VAL A 98 11.27 13.05 6.09
N SER A 99 11.63 14.12 5.36
CA SER A 99 11.92 15.41 5.99
C SER A 99 10.66 16.12 6.49
N SER A 100 10.82 16.95 7.52
CA SER A 100 9.77 17.86 8.03
C SER A 100 9.14 18.71 6.92
N SER A 101 9.97 19.21 5.99
CA SER A 101 9.55 20.03 4.86
C SER A 101 8.61 19.26 3.93
N GLN A 102 8.93 18.00 3.60
CA GLN A 102 8.06 17.15 2.77
C GLN A 102 6.73 16.87 3.47
N ILE A 103 6.76 16.52 4.77
CA ILE A 103 5.57 16.27 5.57
C ILE A 103 4.64 17.50 5.56
N ARG A 104 5.17 18.68 5.88
CA ARG A 104 4.38 19.92 5.93
C ARG A 104 3.89 20.35 4.56
N ARG A 105 4.75 20.33 3.54
CA ARG A 105 4.42 20.80 2.18
C ARG A 105 3.29 19.98 1.56
N LEU A 106 3.35 18.65 1.71
CA LEU A 106 2.38 17.72 1.13
C LEU A 106 1.20 17.41 2.06
N GLY A 107 1.22 17.90 3.30
CA GLY A 107 0.17 17.64 4.29
C GLY A 107 0.07 16.16 4.64
N LEU A 108 1.21 15.49 4.77
CA LEU A 108 1.27 14.08 5.14
C LEU A 108 0.89 13.88 6.62
N ARG A 109 0.32 12.73 6.94
CA ARG A 109 -0.19 12.37 8.27
C ARG A 109 0.24 10.94 8.62
N ASN A 110 0.27 10.63 9.92
CA ASN A 110 0.50 9.25 10.39
C ASN A 110 -0.48 8.29 9.74
N GLY A 111 0.03 7.15 9.27
CA GLY A 111 -0.76 6.13 8.59
C GLY A 111 -0.87 6.32 7.07
N ASP A 112 -0.36 7.41 6.49
CA ASP A 112 -0.32 7.56 5.04
C ASP A 112 0.60 6.50 4.40
N MET A 113 0.09 5.75 3.44
CA MET A 113 0.90 4.93 2.55
C MET A 113 1.56 5.85 1.52
N VAL A 114 2.88 6.00 1.59
CA VAL A 114 3.64 6.89 0.72
C VAL A 114 4.58 6.07 -0.14
N SER A 115 4.62 6.35 -1.44
CA SER A 115 5.59 5.77 -2.36
C SER A 115 6.23 6.83 -3.23
N GLY A 116 7.49 6.60 -3.60
CA GLY A 116 8.26 7.59 -4.33
C GLY A 116 9.68 7.19 -4.64
N GLN A 117 10.41 8.16 -5.22
CA GLN A 117 11.82 8.00 -5.51
C GLN A 117 12.64 8.18 -4.24
N VAL A 118 13.54 7.24 -4.02
CA VAL A 118 14.37 7.11 -2.83
C VAL A 118 15.82 7.06 -3.27
N ARG A 119 16.69 7.66 -2.46
CA ARG A 119 18.14 7.50 -2.61
C ARG A 119 18.72 6.67 -1.49
N VAL A 120 19.81 5.99 -1.81
CA VAL A 120 20.66 5.32 -0.82
C VAL A 120 21.22 6.33 0.19
N PRO A 121 21.45 5.89 1.44
CA PRO A 121 22.12 6.70 2.45
C PRO A 121 23.51 7.14 1.98
N LYS A 122 23.90 8.37 2.31
CA LYS A 122 25.31 8.82 2.22
C LYS A 122 26.11 8.22 3.38
N GLU A 123 27.44 8.33 3.35
CA GLU A 123 28.33 7.80 4.39
C GLU A 123 27.96 8.22 5.83
N ASN A 124 27.34 9.40 6.00
CA ASN A 124 26.92 9.93 7.30
C ASN A 124 25.42 9.70 7.62
N GLU A 125 24.70 8.94 6.81
CA GLU A 125 23.26 8.71 6.97
C GLU A 125 22.97 7.23 7.23
N LYS A 126 22.04 6.95 8.15
CA LYS A 126 21.66 5.58 8.50
C LYS A 126 20.58 5.00 7.59
N TYR A 127 19.66 5.85 7.12
CA TYR A 127 18.46 5.44 6.41
C TYR A 127 18.47 5.91 4.97
N HIS A 128 17.71 5.21 4.13
CA HIS A 128 17.37 5.73 2.82
C HIS A 128 16.59 7.04 2.96
N SER A 129 16.67 7.94 1.99
CA SER A 129 15.99 9.23 2.04
C SER A 129 15.02 9.40 0.89
N LEU A 130 13.79 9.78 1.20
CA LEU A 130 12.76 10.08 0.20
C LEU A 130 13.12 11.37 -0.54
N LEU A 131 13.33 11.29 -1.84
CA LEU A 131 13.62 12.44 -2.69
C LEU A 131 12.35 13.09 -3.21
N ARG A 132 11.48 12.29 -3.81
CA ARG A 132 10.25 12.75 -4.46
C ARG A 132 9.11 11.81 -4.10
N VAL A 133 8.01 12.39 -3.61
CA VAL A 133 6.76 11.65 -3.39
C VAL A 133 6.03 11.56 -4.72
N GLU A 134 5.68 10.34 -5.12
CA GLU A 134 4.89 10.11 -6.34
C GLU A 134 3.42 9.85 -6.00
N MET A 135 3.15 9.17 -4.88
CA MET A 135 1.78 8.86 -4.46
C MET A 135 1.62 8.90 -2.94
N VAL A 136 0.38 9.19 -2.53
CA VAL A 136 -0.09 9.12 -1.14
C VAL A 136 -1.44 8.41 -1.13
N ASN A 137 -1.54 7.26 -0.47
CA ASN A 137 -2.75 6.43 -0.39
C ASN A 137 -3.38 6.11 -1.75
N GLY A 138 -2.56 5.81 -2.76
CA GLY A 138 -3.07 5.53 -4.11
C GLY A 138 -3.39 6.78 -4.96
N MET A 139 -3.24 7.98 -4.39
CA MET A 139 -3.60 9.25 -5.04
C MET A 139 -2.37 10.11 -5.35
N ASP A 140 -2.54 11.05 -6.27
CA ASP A 140 -1.58 12.13 -6.49
C ASP A 140 -1.39 12.95 -5.19
N PRO A 141 -0.16 13.35 -4.82
CA PRO A 141 0.11 14.06 -3.57
C PRO A 141 -0.66 15.38 -3.42
N ASP A 142 -0.90 16.11 -4.50
CA ASP A 142 -1.62 17.39 -4.46
C ASP A 142 -3.12 17.20 -4.23
N LEU A 143 -3.69 16.09 -4.74
CA LEU A 143 -5.06 15.69 -4.45
C LEU A 143 -5.19 15.15 -3.03
N ALA A 144 -4.26 14.29 -2.61
CA ALA A 144 -4.24 13.73 -1.27
C ALA A 144 -4.21 14.83 -0.21
N LYS A 145 -3.49 15.93 -0.43
CA LYS A 145 -3.46 17.08 0.50
C LYS A 145 -4.83 17.70 0.78
N LYS A 146 -5.76 17.64 -0.18
CA LYS A 146 -7.12 18.20 -0.05
C LYS A 146 -8.11 17.25 0.64
N ARG A 147 -7.69 16.03 0.99
CA ARG A 147 -8.58 15.04 1.61
C ARG A 147 -9.08 15.51 2.98
N PRO A 148 -10.37 15.26 3.31
CA PRO A 148 -10.89 15.58 4.63
C PRO A 148 -10.15 14.81 5.72
N THR A 149 -10.22 15.31 6.95
CA THR A 149 -9.74 14.57 8.11
C THR A 149 -10.81 13.56 8.52
N PHE A 150 -10.42 12.36 8.91
CA PHE A 150 -11.39 11.33 9.30
C PHE A 150 -12.35 11.80 10.41
N SER A 151 -11.82 12.55 11.39
CA SER A 151 -12.61 13.12 12.50
C SER A 151 -13.62 14.20 12.10
N SER A 152 -13.50 14.79 10.90
CA SER A 152 -14.47 15.78 10.40
C SER A 152 -15.61 15.16 9.61
N LEU A 153 -15.57 13.86 9.35
CA LEU A 153 -16.64 13.16 8.63
C LEU A 153 -17.86 12.98 9.55
N THR A 154 -19.06 13.08 8.98
CA THR A 154 -20.29 12.83 9.72
C THR A 154 -20.48 11.32 9.92
N PRO A 155 -20.52 10.82 11.17
CA PRO A 155 -20.78 9.42 11.42
C PRO A 155 -22.25 9.10 11.08
N ILE A 156 -22.45 8.04 10.31
CA ILE A 156 -23.78 7.51 9.98
C ILE A 156 -23.85 6.03 10.34
N PHE A 157 -25.06 5.51 10.49
CA PHE A 157 -25.25 4.07 10.63
C PHE A 157 -24.98 3.37 9.29
N PRO A 158 -24.54 2.10 9.31
CA PRO A 158 -24.39 1.31 8.11
C PRO A 158 -25.70 1.25 7.32
N ASP A 159 -25.66 1.67 6.06
CA ASP A 159 -26.78 1.68 5.11
C ASP A 159 -26.61 0.63 4.00
N GLN A 160 -25.40 0.08 3.86
CA GLN A 160 -25.06 -0.95 2.89
C GLN A 160 -24.66 -2.25 3.60
N LYS A 161 -25.47 -3.30 3.43
CA LYS A 161 -25.16 -4.65 3.92
C LYS A 161 -24.01 -5.28 3.12
N LEU A 162 -23.08 -5.92 3.83
CA LEU A 162 -22.10 -6.83 3.26
C LEU A 162 -22.70 -8.24 3.32
N LYS A 163 -22.90 -8.85 2.15
CA LYS A 163 -23.35 -10.24 2.04
C LYS A 163 -22.15 -11.16 2.20
N LEU A 164 -22.17 -12.02 3.21
CA LEU A 164 -21.05 -12.90 3.56
C LEU A 164 -21.23 -14.33 3.06
N GLU A 165 -22.46 -14.72 2.74
CA GLU A 165 -22.75 -16.01 2.10
C GLU A 165 -21.93 -16.20 0.81
N THR A 166 -21.27 -17.36 0.71
CA THR A 166 -20.48 -17.79 -0.44
C THR A 166 -20.95 -19.15 -0.93
N GLU A 167 -20.31 -20.24 -0.49
CA GLU A 167 -20.67 -21.60 -0.87
C GLU A 167 -21.77 -22.18 0.02
N GLN A 168 -22.57 -23.10 -0.53
CA GLN A 168 -23.71 -23.67 0.18
C GLN A 168 -23.34 -24.34 1.51
N HIS A 169 -22.15 -24.94 1.59
CA HIS A 169 -21.70 -25.69 2.76
C HIS A 169 -21.20 -24.80 3.91
N ILE A 170 -20.91 -23.51 3.66
CA ILE A 170 -20.47 -22.54 4.66
C ILE A 170 -21.70 -21.96 5.34
N MET A 171 -22.21 -22.65 6.36
CA MET A 171 -23.47 -22.29 7.03
C MET A 171 -23.35 -21.10 7.97
N SER A 172 -22.15 -20.86 8.51
CA SER A 172 -21.88 -19.81 9.50
C SER A 172 -22.17 -18.40 8.97
N THR A 173 -21.66 -18.06 7.78
CA THR A 173 -21.86 -16.75 7.15
C THR A 173 -23.31 -16.56 6.70
N ARG A 174 -23.98 -17.63 6.28
CA ARG A 174 -25.42 -17.61 5.95
C ARG A 174 -26.27 -17.30 7.17
N LEU A 175 -25.98 -17.96 8.29
CA LEU A 175 -26.66 -17.70 9.56
C LEU A 175 -26.38 -16.26 10.02
N LEU A 176 -25.14 -15.80 9.88
CA LEU A 176 -24.73 -14.44 10.24
C LEU A 176 -25.47 -13.39 9.39
N ASP A 177 -25.56 -13.59 8.08
CA ASP A 177 -26.31 -12.72 7.16
C ASP A 177 -27.79 -12.57 7.54
N LEU A 178 -28.38 -13.58 8.17
CA LEU A 178 -29.78 -13.58 8.59
C LEU A 178 -29.98 -13.01 10.00
N VAL A 179 -29.14 -13.40 10.95
CA VAL A 179 -29.36 -13.15 12.39
C VAL A 179 -28.64 -11.89 12.86
N ALA A 180 -27.46 -11.60 12.33
CA ALA A 180 -26.63 -10.46 12.73
C ALA A 180 -25.90 -9.89 11.51
N PRO A 181 -26.62 -9.25 10.56
CA PRO A 181 -26.05 -8.76 9.31
C PRO A 181 -24.94 -7.72 9.58
N ILE A 182 -23.86 -7.82 8.81
CA ILE A 182 -22.72 -6.89 8.87
C ILE A 182 -22.87 -5.88 7.72
N GLY A 183 -22.72 -4.59 8.01
CA GLY A 183 -22.74 -3.52 7.00
C GLY A 183 -21.42 -2.74 6.91
N ARG A 184 -21.32 -1.85 5.91
CA ARG A 184 -20.19 -0.92 5.77
C ARG A 184 -20.19 0.08 6.92
N GLY A 185 -19.09 0.11 7.68
CA GLY A 185 -18.99 0.89 8.91
C GLY A 185 -19.55 0.18 10.15
N GLN A 186 -19.87 -1.12 10.06
CA GLN A 186 -20.32 -1.90 11.21
C GLN A 186 -19.23 -2.00 12.29
N ARG A 187 -19.64 -1.80 13.54
CA ARG A 187 -18.84 -2.14 14.72
C ARG A 187 -19.45 -3.35 15.40
N GLY A 188 -18.81 -4.49 15.26
CA GLY A 188 -19.26 -5.77 15.82
C GLY A 188 -18.32 -6.28 16.90
N LEU A 189 -18.85 -7.08 17.82
CA LEU A 189 -18.07 -7.82 18.81
C LEU A 189 -18.49 -9.29 18.74
N LEU A 190 -17.55 -10.17 18.47
CA LEU A 190 -17.77 -11.61 18.53
C LEU A 190 -17.42 -12.11 19.93
N VAL A 191 -18.44 -12.44 20.71
CA VAL A 191 -18.28 -12.98 22.06
C VAL A 191 -18.38 -14.49 22.01
N SER A 192 -17.35 -15.20 22.49
CA SER A 192 -17.32 -16.65 22.48
C SER A 192 -16.45 -17.20 23.62
N PRO A 193 -16.81 -18.33 24.26
CA PRO A 193 -15.92 -19.01 25.17
C PRO A 193 -14.70 -19.61 24.43
N PRO A 194 -13.63 -20.01 25.15
CA PRO A 194 -12.48 -20.67 24.55
C PRO A 194 -12.89 -21.91 23.74
N LYS A 195 -12.24 -22.12 22.59
CA LYS A 195 -12.47 -23.26 21.67
C LYS A 195 -13.86 -23.34 21.02
N ALA A 196 -14.65 -22.26 21.02
CA ALA A 196 -15.98 -22.22 20.39
C ALA A 196 -15.96 -21.90 18.87
N GLY A 197 -14.80 -21.94 18.21
CA GLY A 197 -14.70 -21.68 16.78
C GLY A 197 -14.60 -20.21 16.37
N LYS A 198 -14.22 -19.30 17.30
CA LYS A 198 -13.98 -17.86 17.01
C LYS A 198 -13.14 -17.65 15.75
N THR A 199 -12.01 -18.35 15.68
CA THR A 199 -11.04 -18.21 14.59
C THR A 199 -11.60 -18.69 13.26
N THR A 200 -12.35 -19.80 13.25
CA THR A 200 -13.00 -20.32 12.04
C THR A 200 -14.02 -19.32 11.50
N LEU A 201 -14.89 -18.80 12.37
CA LEU A 201 -15.88 -17.81 11.95
C LEU A 201 -15.23 -16.54 11.40
N LEU A 202 -14.14 -16.06 12.02
CA LEU A 202 -13.40 -14.89 11.52
C LEU A 202 -12.79 -15.13 10.13
N LYS A 203 -12.26 -16.34 9.87
CA LYS A 203 -11.77 -16.70 8.53
C LYS A 203 -12.89 -16.70 7.51
N GLU A 204 -14.02 -17.34 7.81
CA GLU A 204 -15.15 -17.41 6.89
C GLU A 204 -15.74 -16.02 6.59
N ILE A 205 -15.75 -15.10 7.57
CA ILE A 205 -16.12 -13.69 7.36
C ILE A 205 -15.11 -13.01 6.43
N ALA A 206 -13.81 -13.19 6.68
CA ALA A 206 -12.74 -12.61 5.87
C ALA A 206 -12.80 -13.10 4.41
N ASP A 207 -12.97 -14.41 4.22
CA ASP A 207 -13.08 -15.04 2.90
C ASP A 207 -14.35 -14.58 2.17
N GLY A 208 -15.48 -14.48 2.88
CA GLY A 208 -16.72 -13.94 2.35
C GLY A 208 -16.58 -12.50 1.87
N ILE A 209 -15.87 -11.65 2.63
CA ILE A 209 -15.57 -10.27 2.22
C ILE A 209 -14.63 -10.24 1.02
N ALA A 210 -13.53 -11.00 1.05
CA ALA A 210 -12.54 -11.02 -0.02
C ALA A 210 -13.12 -11.49 -1.36
N LEU A 211 -14.01 -12.50 -1.33
CA LEU A 211 -14.66 -13.02 -2.53
C LEU A 211 -15.74 -12.08 -3.07
N ASN A 212 -16.63 -11.60 -2.19
CA ASN A 212 -17.80 -10.83 -2.62
C ASN A 212 -17.50 -9.34 -2.85
N TYR A 213 -16.42 -8.82 -2.27
CA TYR A 213 -16.06 -7.40 -2.29
C TYR A 213 -14.55 -7.19 -2.47
N PRO A 214 -13.98 -7.52 -3.65
CA PRO A 214 -12.54 -7.40 -3.92
C PRO A 214 -12.02 -5.96 -3.88
N GLU A 215 -12.90 -4.96 -3.89
CA GLU A 215 -12.56 -3.55 -3.71
C GLU A 215 -12.37 -3.14 -2.24
N ILE A 216 -12.83 -3.95 -1.28
CA ILE A 216 -12.65 -3.67 0.14
C ILE A 216 -11.21 -4.02 0.53
N HIS A 217 -10.54 -3.06 1.15
CA HIS A 217 -9.23 -3.30 1.74
C HIS A 217 -9.38 -4.08 3.06
N LEU A 218 -9.18 -5.39 2.99
CA LEU A 218 -9.27 -6.29 4.15
C LEU A 218 -7.97 -6.29 4.95
N MET A 219 -8.07 -6.02 6.25
CA MET A 219 -6.96 -6.07 7.20
C MET A 219 -7.29 -7.02 8.34
N VAL A 220 -6.34 -7.89 8.72
CA VAL A 220 -6.45 -8.76 9.90
C VAL A 220 -5.33 -8.42 10.87
N ALA A 221 -5.69 -7.87 12.02
CA ALA A 221 -4.74 -7.55 13.10
C ALA A 221 -4.82 -8.62 14.20
N LEU A 222 -3.72 -9.34 14.39
CA LEU A 222 -3.59 -10.40 15.41
C LEU A 222 -2.76 -9.85 16.58
N ILE A 223 -3.34 -9.81 17.78
CA ILE A 223 -2.72 -9.21 18.97
C ILE A 223 -2.58 -10.28 20.04
N GLY A 224 -1.34 -10.55 20.47
CA GLY A 224 -1.07 -11.54 21.52
C GLY A 224 -1.43 -12.98 21.16
N GLU A 225 -1.70 -13.27 19.87
CA GLU A 225 -2.01 -14.61 19.38
C GLU A 225 -0.73 -15.44 19.17
N ARG A 226 -0.88 -16.77 19.11
CA ARG A 226 0.27 -17.66 19.00
C ARG A 226 0.82 -17.73 17.56
N PRO A 227 2.13 -17.98 17.35
CA PRO A 227 2.73 -18.03 16.01
C PRO A 227 2.06 -19.01 15.04
N GLU A 228 1.59 -20.15 15.54
CA GLU A 228 0.87 -21.15 14.76
C GLU A 228 -0.50 -20.65 14.28
N GLU A 229 -1.21 -19.86 15.10
CA GLU A 229 -2.50 -19.26 14.76
C GLU A 229 -2.32 -18.12 13.75
N VAL A 230 -1.23 -17.36 13.87
CA VAL A 230 -0.84 -16.33 12.89
C VAL A 230 -0.58 -16.97 11.52
N THR A 231 0.22 -18.05 11.50
CA THR A 231 0.56 -18.76 10.26
C THR A 231 -0.69 -19.36 9.61
N ASP A 232 -1.57 -19.95 10.41
CA ASP A 232 -2.84 -20.53 9.95
C ASP A 232 -3.77 -19.48 9.33
N MET A 233 -3.88 -18.30 9.95
CA MET A 233 -4.67 -17.19 9.40
C MET A 233 -4.09 -16.67 8.07
N GLN A 234 -2.76 -16.46 8.00
CA GLN A 234 -2.08 -15.98 6.80
C GLN A 234 -2.24 -16.91 5.59
N ARG A 235 -2.36 -18.23 5.82
CA ARG A 235 -2.54 -19.22 4.74
C ARG A 235 -3.99 -19.36 4.29
N SER A 236 -4.94 -19.00 5.15
CA SER A 236 -6.37 -19.22 4.92
C SER A 236 -6.97 -18.12 4.05
N ILE A 237 -6.66 -16.85 4.38
CA ILE A 237 -7.25 -15.69 3.72
C ILE A 237 -6.51 -15.42 2.39
N ARG A 238 -7.25 -15.32 1.29
CA ARG A 238 -6.72 -15.08 -0.07
C ARG A 238 -7.34 -13.88 -0.76
#